data_AF-A0A6S6UJP8-F1
#
_entry.id   AF-A0A6S6UJP8-F1
#
_cell.length_a   1.000
_cell.length_b   1.000
_cell.length_c   1.000
_cell.angle_alpha   90.00
_cell.angle_beta   90.00
_cell.angle_gamma   90.00
#
_symmetry.space_group_name_H-M   'P 1'
#
loop_
_entity.id
_entity.type
_entity.pdbx_description
1 polymer ?
#
loop_
_entity_poly.entity_id
_entity_poly.type
_entity_poly.pdbx_seq_one_letter_code
_entity_poly.pdbx_strand_id
1 'polypeptide(L)'
;MTNMSAIEELEQSLGTDGLSRFLESSIPLFRNNLAELLKALEQQQWEEAADIAHKMQASALIFSTRGFNDSLDNIRKQDKTLIETSAFKMYLIQQTKYSLQQICAKYQIDI
;
A
#
# COMPACT_ATOMS: atom_id res chain seq x y z
N MET A 1 -19.42 -3.81 -17.82
CA MET A 1 -18.15 -3.06 -17.77
C MET A 1 -17.21 -3.87 -16.89
N THR A 2 -16.11 -4.37 -17.44
CA THR A 2 -15.03 -4.99 -16.66
C THR A 2 -14.43 -3.91 -15.78
N ASN A 3 -14.50 -4.09 -14.45
CA ASN A 3 -13.93 -3.16 -13.49
C ASN A 3 -12.40 -3.31 -13.59
N MET A 4 -11.76 -2.44 -14.38
CA MET A 4 -10.31 -2.44 -14.50
C MET A 4 -9.69 -1.98 -13.17
N SER A 5 -8.57 -2.59 -12.80
CA SER A 5 -7.79 -2.15 -11.64
C SER A 5 -6.99 -0.89 -11.98
N ALA A 6 -6.68 -0.07 -10.98
CA ALA A 6 -5.94 1.18 -11.19
C ALA A 6 -4.58 0.97 -11.88
N ILE A 7 -3.93 -0.17 -11.65
CA ILE A 7 -2.67 -0.52 -12.31
C ILE A 7 -2.85 -0.84 -13.80
N GLU A 8 -4.00 -1.40 -14.20
CA GLU A 8 -4.31 -1.66 -15.61
C GLU A 8 -4.71 -0.37 -16.34
N GLU A 9 -5.37 0.57 -15.67
CA GLU A 9 -5.64 1.91 -16.21
C GLU A 9 -4.33 2.71 -16.42
N LEU A 10 -3.39 2.58 -15.48
CA LEU A 10 -2.04 3.13 -15.61
C LEU A 10 -1.28 2.47 -16.76
N GLU A 11 -1.38 1.15 -16.92
CA GLU A 11 -0.78 0.43 -18.05
C GLU A 11 -1.29 0.96 -19.40
N GLN A 12 -2.62 1.14 -19.54
CA GLN A 12 -3.21 1.68 -20.76
C GLN A 12 -2.74 3.10 -21.07
N SER A 13 -2.50 3.91 -20.03
CA SER A 13 -2.12 5.32 -20.19
C SER A 13 -0.63 5.51 -20.47
N LEU A 14 0.23 4.73 -19.83
CA LEU A 14 1.69 4.88 -19.90
C LEU A 14 2.36 3.92 -20.89
N GLY A 15 1.65 2.85 -21.28
CA GLY A 15 2.25 1.67 -21.89
C GLY A 15 3.08 0.86 -20.89
N THR A 16 3.41 -0.37 -21.26
CA THR A 16 4.13 -1.32 -20.38
C THR A 16 5.49 -0.79 -19.92
N ASP A 17 6.27 -0.16 -20.80
CA ASP A 17 7.59 0.40 -20.45
C ASP A 17 7.49 1.58 -19.49
N GLY A 18 6.51 2.47 -19.71
CA GLY A 18 6.24 3.62 -18.85
C GLY A 18 5.75 3.18 -17.47
N LEU A 19 4.87 2.16 -17.44
CA LEU A 19 4.44 1.54 -16.20
C LEU A 19 5.61 0.88 -15.46
N SER A 20 6.47 0.13 -16.14
CA SER A 20 7.62 -0.52 -15.50
C SER A 20 8.51 0.48 -14.77
N ARG A 21 8.91 1.58 -15.42
CA ARG A 21 9.71 2.65 -14.79
C ARG A 21 8.98 3.32 -13.62
N PHE A 22 7.67 3.55 -13.77
CA PHE A 22 6.85 4.08 -12.68
C PHE A 22 6.88 3.14 -11.46
N LEU A 23 6.70 1.84 -11.68
CA LEU A 23 6.70 0.83 -10.63
C LEU A 23 8.09 0.68 -9.98
N GLU A 24 9.17 0.66 -10.76
CA GLU A 24 10.56 0.63 -10.26
C GLU A 24 10.86 1.78 -9.29
N SER A 25 10.34 2.98 -9.57
CA SER A 25 10.51 4.14 -8.69
C SER A 25 9.53 4.17 -7.51
N SER A 26 8.30 3.69 -7.70
CA SER A 26 7.22 3.84 -6.72
C SER A 26 7.15 2.71 -5.70
N ILE A 27 7.55 1.48 -6.06
CA ILE A 27 7.55 0.33 -5.15
C ILE A 27 8.48 0.56 -3.95
N PRO A 28 9.72 1.04 -4.10
CA PRO A 28 10.59 1.33 -2.96
C PRO A 28 9.98 2.38 -2.01
N LEU A 29 9.37 3.44 -2.56
CA LEU A 29 8.70 4.47 -1.78
C LEU A 29 7.52 3.91 -0.99
N PHE A 30 6.71 3.06 -1.62
CA PHE A 30 5.59 2.40 -0.95
C PHE A 30 6.06 1.47 0.17
N ARG A 31 7.13 0.68 -0.04
CA ARG A 31 7.73 -0.17 0.99
C ARG A 31 8.28 0.64 2.17
N ASN A 32 8.94 1.76 1.89
CA ASN A 32 9.47 2.64 2.93
C ASN A 32 8.34 3.25 3.77
N ASN A 33 7.30 3.79 3.13
CA ASN A 33 6.16 4.34 3.85
C ASN A 33 5.44 3.26 4.70
N LEU A 34 5.33 2.01 4.21
CA LEU A 34 4.78 0.92 5.02
C LEU A 34 5.65 0.64 6.25
N ALA A 35 6.98 0.61 6.09
CA ALA A 35 7.89 0.40 7.21
C ALA A 35 7.78 1.52 8.26
N GLU A 36 7.70 2.78 7.81
CA GLU A 36 7.47 3.94 8.68
C GLU A 36 6.12 3.86 9.39
N LEU A 37 5.06 3.48 8.67
CA LEU A 37 3.72 3.30 9.23
C LEU A 37 3.72 2.25 10.35
N LEU A 38 4.31 1.08 10.10
CA LEU A 38 4.39 -0.01 11.07
C LEU A 38 5.20 0.41 12.30
N LYS A 39 6.31 1.13 12.11
CA LYS A 39 7.11 1.68 13.19
C LYS A 39 6.31 2.68 14.04
N ALA A 40 5.58 3.61 13.41
CA ALA A 40 4.74 4.55 14.12
C ALA A 40 3.63 3.85 14.92
N LEU A 41 3.01 2.80 14.36
CA LEU A 41 2.01 1.96 15.05
C LEU A 41 2.62 1.13 16.20
N GLU A 42 3.88 0.71 16.11
CA GLU A 42 4.60 0.05 17.20
C GLU A 42 4.95 1.02 18.33
N GLN A 43 5.37 2.24 17.98
CA GLN A 43 5.73 3.30 18.92
C GLN A 43 4.53 4.08 19.45
N GLN A 44 3.31 3.70 19.06
CA GLN A 44 2.05 4.36 19.44
C GLN A 44 2.00 5.85 19.04
N GLN A 45 2.71 6.22 17.97
CA GLN A 45 2.73 7.55 17.39
C GLN A 45 1.52 7.72 16.46
N TRP A 46 0.32 7.86 17.03
CA TRP A 46 -0.95 7.77 16.29
C TRP A 46 -1.14 8.86 15.24
N GLU A 47 -0.71 10.09 15.53
CA GLU A 47 -0.80 11.21 14.58
C GLU A 47 0.15 10.99 13.39
N GLU A 48 1.39 10.57 13.66
CA GLU A 48 2.36 10.23 12.62
C GLU A 48 1.87 9.06 11.76
N ALA A 49 1.32 8.02 12.38
CA ALA A 49 0.72 6.90 11.66
C ALA A 49 -0.46 7.34 10.79
N ALA A 50 -1.30 8.27 11.25
CA ALA A 50 -2.40 8.83 10.47
C ALA A 50 -1.90 9.63 9.26
N ASP A 51 -0.86 10.44 9.43
CA ASP A 51 -0.24 11.21 8.35
C ASP A 51 0.40 10.31 7.28
N ILE A 52 1.13 9.27 7.71
CA ILE A 52 1.72 8.29 6.80
C ILE A 52 0.61 7.51 6.08
N ALA A 53 -0.42 7.06 6.81
CA ALA A 53 -1.55 6.35 6.23
C ALA A 53 -2.25 7.19 5.15
N HIS A 54 -2.46 8.48 5.40
CA HIS A 54 -3.05 9.40 4.42
C HIS A 54 -2.20 9.53 3.15
N LYS A 55 -0.88 9.73 3.30
CA LYS A 55 0.06 9.78 2.15
C LYS A 55 0.03 8.49 1.33
N MET A 56 -0.15 7.35 1.99
CA MET A 56 -0.17 6.03 1.35
C MET A 56 -1.47 5.72 0.59
N GLN A 57 -2.60 6.41 0.86
CA GLN A 57 -3.90 6.08 0.26
C GLN A 57 -3.86 6.10 -1.28
N ALA A 58 -3.20 7.10 -1.88
CA ALA A 58 -3.09 7.19 -3.33
C ALA A 58 -2.31 6.00 -3.92
N SER A 59 -1.17 5.65 -3.32
CA SER A 59 -0.34 4.52 -3.75
C SER A 59 -1.02 3.18 -3.46
N ALA A 60 -1.81 3.08 -2.39
CA ALA A 60 -2.54 1.88 -2.03
C ALA A 60 -3.58 1.48 -3.09
N LEU A 61 -4.16 2.43 -3.82
CA LEU A 61 -5.06 2.12 -4.95
C LEU A 61 -4.35 1.34 -6.06
N ILE A 62 -3.03 1.53 -6.22
CA ILE A 62 -2.22 0.88 -7.24
C ILE A 62 -1.62 -0.42 -6.72
N PHE A 63 -1.11 -0.41 -5.49
CA PHE A 63 -0.24 -1.48 -4.96
C PHE A 63 -0.92 -2.46 -4.01
N SER A 64 -2.20 -2.27 -3.68
CA SER A 64 -2.85 -3.03 -2.62
C SER A 64 -4.32 -3.34 -2.89
N THR A 65 -4.93 -4.08 -1.97
CA THR A 65 -6.34 -4.44 -2.05
C THR A 65 -7.23 -3.37 -1.43
N ARG A 66 -8.54 -3.43 -1.73
CA ARG A 66 -9.55 -2.58 -1.07
C ARG A 66 -9.47 -2.67 0.47
N GLY A 67 -9.25 -3.86 1.01
CA GLY A 67 -9.13 -4.06 2.47
C GLY A 67 -7.90 -3.39 3.10
N PHE A 68 -6.83 -3.19 2.32
CA PHE A 68 -5.69 -2.39 2.78
C PHE A 68 -6.03 -0.89 2.84
N ASN A 69 -6.73 -0.36 1.84
CA ASN A 69 -7.24 1.01 1.88
C ASN A 69 -8.19 1.28 3.06
N ASP A 70 -9.09 0.33 3.34
CA ASP A 70 -9.98 0.41 4.51
C ASP A 70 -9.17 0.42 5.82
N SER A 71 -8.09 -0.36 5.87
CA SER A 71 -7.17 -0.39 7.02
C SER A 71 -6.41 0.93 7.19
N LEU A 72 -5.97 1.57 6.10
CA LEU A 72 -5.37 2.91 6.15
C LEU A 72 -6.37 3.96 6.66
N ASP A 73 -7.64 3.87 6.26
CA ASP A 73 -8.67 4.78 6.75
C ASP A 73 -8.96 4.57 8.26
N ASN A 74 -8.93 3.33 8.75
CA ASN A 74 -9.04 3.04 10.19
C ASN A 74 -7.86 3.60 11.00
N ILE A 75 -6.64 3.55 10.45
CA ILE A 75 -5.46 4.19 11.06
C ILE A 75 -5.63 5.71 11.08
N ARG A 76 -6.08 6.30 9.97
CA ARG A 76 -6.33 7.75 9.86
C ARG A 76 -7.39 8.25 10.85
N LYS A 77 -8.42 7.43 11.07
CA LYS A 77 -9.47 7.68 12.09
C LYS A 77 -9.00 7.39 13.52
N GLN A 78 -7.80 6.84 13.69
CA GLN A 78 -7.21 6.45 14.97
C GLN A 78 -8.12 5.52 15.77
N ASP A 79 -8.76 4.54 15.12
CA ASP A 79 -9.57 3.54 15.83
C ASP A 79 -8.67 2.54 16.58
N LYS A 80 -8.27 2.94 17.79
CA LYS A 80 -7.35 2.19 18.67
C LYS A 80 -7.82 0.77 18.98
N THR A 81 -9.12 0.52 18.99
CA THR A 81 -9.68 -0.81 19.26
C THR A 81 -9.26 -1.84 18.20
N LEU A 82 -8.98 -1.37 16.99
CA LEU A 82 -8.57 -2.18 15.85
C LEU A 82 -7.06 -2.13 15.63
N ILE A 83 -6.47 -0.92 15.62
CA ILE A 83 -5.09 -0.71 15.15
C ILE A 83 -4.00 -1.14 16.15
N GLU A 84 -4.34 -1.30 17.43
CA GLU A 84 -3.42 -1.80 18.45
C GLU A 84 -3.21 -3.32 18.37
N THR A 85 -4.11 -4.04 17.68
CA THR A 85 -4.06 -5.50 17.65
C THR A 85 -2.90 -6.00 16.78
N SER A 86 -2.19 -7.02 17.26
CA SER A 86 -1.15 -7.69 16.47
C SER A 86 -1.70 -8.31 15.18
N ALA A 87 -2.96 -8.76 15.21
CA ALA A 87 -3.66 -9.29 14.04
C ALA A 87 -3.80 -8.23 12.93
N PHE A 88 -4.12 -6.99 13.29
CA PHE A 88 -4.22 -5.89 12.34
C PHE A 88 -2.86 -5.56 11.70
N LYS A 89 -1.79 -5.48 12.49
CA LYS A 89 -0.43 -5.25 11.98
C LYS A 89 0.03 -6.37 11.03
N MET A 90 -0.23 -7.63 11.40
CA MET A 90 0.05 -8.78 10.52
C MET A 90 -0.74 -8.73 9.22
N TYR A 91 -2.02 -8.33 9.28
CA TYR A 91 -2.86 -8.18 8.11
C TYR A 91 -2.28 -7.16 7.12
N LEU A 92 -1.86 -5.98 7.60
CA LEU A 92 -1.23 -4.94 6.76
C LEU A 92 0.01 -5.46 6.02
N ILE A 93 0.88 -6.18 6.74
CA ILE A 93 2.11 -6.75 6.18
C ILE A 93 1.77 -7.80 5.12
N GLN A 94 0.85 -8.72 5.42
CA GLN A 94 0.50 -9.82 4.51
C GLN A 94 -0.16 -9.32 3.23
N GLN A 95 -1.13 -8.39 3.34
CA GLN A 95 -1.81 -7.82 2.18
C GLN A 95 -0.80 -7.12 1.26
N THR A 96 0.07 -6.28 1.84
CA THR A 96 1.05 -5.54 1.04
C THR A 96 2.06 -6.47 0.38
N LYS A 97 2.59 -7.44 1.12
CA LYS A 97 3.56 -8.40 0.58
C LYS A 97 2.96 -9.19 -0.59
N TYR A 98 1.74 -9.68 -0.43
CA TYR A 98 1.05 -10.46 -1.46
C TYR A 98 0.81 -9.62 -2.72
N SER A 99 0.25 -8.41 -2.58
CA SER A 99 -0.04 -7.54 -3.72
C SER A 99 1.23 -7.09 -4.44
N LEU A 100 2.28 -6.70 -3.72
CA LEU A 100 3.55 -6.34 -4.34
C LEU A 100 4.20 -7.52 -5.08
N GLN A 101 4.16 -8.73 -4.51
CA GLN A 101 4.68 -9.93 -5.18
C GLN A 101 3.95 -10.20 -6.50
N GLN A 102 2.63 -10.07 -6.54
CA GLN A 102 1.85 -10.24 -7.76
C GLN A 102 2.19 -9.20 -8.83
N ILE A 103 2.31 -7.94 -8.41
CA ILE A 103 2.66 -6.82 -9.31
C ILE A 103 4.06 -7.03 -9.88
N CYS A 104 5.06 -7.30 -9.02
CA CYS A 104 6.43 -7.50 -9.45
C CYS A 104 6.57 -8.72 -10.37
N ALA A 105 5.86 -9.81 -10.09
CA ALA A 105 5.85 -10.99 -10.95
C ALA A 105 5.20 -10.72 -12.31
N LYS A 106 4.08 -9.97 -12.35
CA LYS A 106 3.38 -9.62 -13.59
C LYS A 106 4.24 -8.74 -14.51
N TYR A 107 4.94 -7.76 -13.94
CA TYR A 107 5.70 -6.77 -14.69
C TYR A 107 7.22 -7.00 -14.69
N GLN A 108 7.68 -8.16 -14.19
CA GLN A 108 9.09 -8.56 -14.18
C GLN A 108 10.01 -7.55 -13.49
N ILE A 109 9.58 -7.04 -12.34
CA ILE A 109 10.33 -6.07 -11.53
C ILE A 109 11.10 -6.81 -10.44
N ASP A 110 12.40 -6.58 -10.37
CA ASP A 110 13.26 -7.10 -9.30
C ASP A 110 13.05 -6.31 -7.99
N ILE A 111 12.97 -7.01 -6.85
CA ILE A 111 12.61 -6.44 -5.53
C ILE A 111 13.67 -6.65 -4.46
#